data_AF-A0A5C2FPD8-F1
#
_entry.id   AF-A0A5C2FPD8-F1
#
_cell.length_a   1.000
_cell.length_b   1.000
_cell.length_c   1.000
_cell.angle_alpha   90.00
_cell.angle_beta   90.00
_cell.angle_gamma   90.00
#
_symmetry.space_group_name_H-M   'P 1'
#
loop_
_entity.id
_entity.type
_entity.pdbx_description
1 polymer ?
#
loop_
_entity_poly.entity_id
_entity_poly.type
_entity_poly.pdbx_seq_one_letter_code
_entity_poly.pdbx_strand_id
1 'polypeptide(L)'
;MEPNLADWIPLPGVFPNETWQTPEEWASSIAEAAIKDDEETRGLFRKYAIDVIQHRNDQADHSFWFAPEDGSNMGVATLNVYLDEPGMTLEEVVAPPYESLSRQQLDSVASETFGEIIQSFTTFSTEQIVPGEPARSVVGHIRMAGRAGRGLFVLNAFDSDTVTLAFMVDPMVELLESITITS
;
A
#
# COMPACT_ATOMS: atom_id res chain seq x y z
N MET A 1 2.49 -19.47 -8.07
CA MET A 1 1.27 -18.67 -8.24
C MET A 1 1.67 -17.23 -8.03
N GLU A 2 1.78 -16.47 -9.11
CA GLU A 2 2.20 -15.07 -9.08
C GLU A 2 1.06 -14.18 -9.61
N PRO A 3 0.78 -13.05 -8.94
CA PRO A 3 -0.24 -12.11 -9.38
C PRO A 3 0.22 -11.33 -10.63
N ASN A 4 -0.69 -11.10 -11.59
CA ASN A 4 -0.45 -10.14 -12.68
C ASN A 4 -0.75 -8.71 -12.19
N LEU A 5 0.26 -7.83 -12.25
CA LEU A 5 0.27 -6.55 -11.54
C LEU A 5 0.80 -5.39 -12.42
N ALA A 6 0.27 -5.23 -13.63
CA ALA A 6 0.79 -4.27 -14.62
C ALA A 6 0.92 -2.81 -14.12
N ASP A 7 0.03 -2.39 -13.21
CA ASP A 7 0.00 -1.02 -12.65
C ASP A 7 0.70 -0.89 -11.29
N TRP A 8 1.41 -1.94 -10.86
CA TRP A 8 2.09 -1.98 -9.58
C TRP A 8 3.60 -2.01 -9.74
N ILE A 9 4.28 -1.20 -8.95
CA ILE A 9 5.74 -1.16 -8.90
C ILE A 9 6.20 -2.13 -7.80
N PRO A 10 6.94 -3.21 -8.12
CA PRO A 10 7.49 -4.10 -7.11
C PRO A 10 8.48 -3.34 -6.21
N LEU A 11 8.35 -3.52 -4.90
CA LEU A 11 9.26 -2.97 -3.91
C LEU A 11 10.37 -4.01 -3.65
N PRO A 12 11.65 -3.68 -3.92
CA PRO A 12 12.73 -4.63 -3.65
C PRO A 12 12.81 -4.97 -2.16
N GLY A 13 12.92 -6.26 -1.84
CA GLY A 13 13.00 -6.74 -0.46
C GLY A 13 14.36 -6.51 0.22
N VAL A 14 15.43 -6.32 -0.56
CA VAL A 14 16.78 -6.07 -0.03
C VAL A 14 17.59 -5.17 -0.98
N PHE A 15 18.59 -4.51 -0.41
CA PHE A 15 19.65 -3.81 -1.13
C PHE A 15 21.01 -4.19 -0.53
N PRO A 16 22.06 -4.39 -1.34
CA PRO A 16 22.01 -4.47 -2.80
C PRO A 16 21.23 -5.71 -3.28
N ASN A 17 20.66 -5.65 -4.48
CA ASN A 17 20.07 -6.80 -5.16
C ASN A 17 20.66 -6.96 -6.57
N GLU A 18 20.06 -7.81 -7.40
CA GLU A 18 20.54 -8.10 -8.74
C GLU A 18 20.57 -6.88 -9.67
N THR A 19 19.74 -5.86 -9.42
CA THR A 19 19.56 -4.70 -10.31
C THR A 19 20.08 -3.40 -9.71
N TRP A 20 19.83 -3.14 -8.42
CA TRP A 20 20.14 -1.86 -7.76
C TRP A 20 21.01 -2.06 -6.53
N GLN A 21 21.97 -1.15 -6.31
CA GLN A 21 22.85 -1.17 -5.14
C GLN A 21 22.21 -0.47 -3.94
N THR A 22 21.41 0.57 -4.18
CA THR A 22 20.80 1.36 -3.11
C THR A 22 19.32 1.67 -3.38
N PRO A 23 18.54 2.00 -2.32
CA PRO A 23 17.17 2.48 -2.47
C PRO A 23 17.05 3.72 -3.38
N GLU A 24 18.03 4.62 -3.34
CA GLU A 24 18.05 5.85 -4.15
C GLU A 24 18.23 5.56 -5.64
N GLU A 25 19.03 4.55 -6.00
CA GLU A 25 19.18 4.10 -7.38
C GLU A 25 17.87 3.54 -7.93
N TRP A 26 17.19 2.69 -7.15
CA TRP A 26 15.87 2.17 -7.50
C TRP A 26 14.85 3.30 -7.66
N ALA A 27 14.73 4.18 -6.66
CA ALA A 27 13.78 5.29 -6.69
C ALA A 27 14.01 6.23 -7.89
N SER A 28 15.28 6.49 -8.22
CA SER A 28 15.62 7.31 -9.39
C SER A 28 15.23 6.63 -10.69
N SER A 29 15.54 5.34 -10.84
CA SER A 29 15.20 4.56 -12.03
C SER A 29 13.69 4.49 -12.26
N ILE A 30 12.89 4.29 -11.21
CA ILE A 30 11.43 4.23 -11.32
C ILE A 30 10.87 5.62 -11.65
N ALA A 31 11.36 6.68 -10.99
CA ALA A 31 10.88 8.04 -11.25
C ALA A 31 11.18 8.51 -12.68
N GLU A 32 12.33 8.13 -13.24
CA GLU A 32 12.68 8.41 -14.65
C GLU A 32 11.80 7.65 -15.64
N ALA A 33 11.40 6.41 -15.30
CA ALA A 33 10.51 5.62 -16.13
C ALA A 33 9.08 6.17 -16.13
N ALA A 34 8.58 6.59 -14.97
CA ALA A 34 7.23 7.12 -14.79
C ALA A 34 7.09 8.55 -15.34
N ILE A 35 8.03 9.44 -15.02
CA ILE A 35 7.93 10.88 -15.32
C ILE A 35 9.09 11.32 -16.23
N LYS A 36 8.82 11.43 -17.53
CA LYS A 36 9.85 11.70 -18.55
C LYS A 36 10.22 13.18 -18.66
N ASP A 37 9.21 14.04 -18.75
CA ASP A 37 9.36 15.40 -19.26
C ASP A 37 9.23 16.50 -18.18
N ASP A 38 8.97 16.13 -16.92
CA ASP A 38 8.80 17.07 -15.80
C ASP A 38 9.78 16.75 -14.65
N GLU A 39 10.83 17.55 -14.51
CA GLU A 39 11.87 17.35 -13.48
C GLU A 39 11.34 17.60 -12.06
N GLU A 40 10.40 18.53 -11.88
CA GLU A 40 9.86 18.85 -10.56
C GLU A 40 8.98 17.70 -10.07
N THR A 41 8.05 17.26 -10.90
CA THR A 41 7.19 16.10 -10.63
C THR A 41 8.02 14.83 -10.45
N ARG A 42 9.05 14.61 -11.28
CA ARG A 42 9.99 13.50 -11.12
C ARG A 42 10.74 13.55 -9.78
N GLY A 43 11.15 14.75 -9.36
CA GLY A 43 11.81 14.96 -8.07
C GLY A 43 10.92 14.62 -6.88
N LEU A 44 9.63 14.97 -6.94
CA LEU A 44 8.62 14.60 -5.93
C LEU A 44 8.36 13.09 -5.94
N PHE A 45 8.13 12.50 -7.12
CA PHE A 45 7.91 11.07 -7.27
C PHE A 45 9.07 10.25 -6.70
N ARG A 46 10.32 10.68 -6.95
CA ARG A 46 11.52 10.04 -6.39
C ARG A 46 11.53 10.07 -4.86
N LYS A 47 11.12 11.18 -4.24
CA LYS A 47 11.01 11.27 -2.77
C LYS A 47 9.98 10.29 -2.25
N TYR A 48 8.80 10.22 -2.86
CA TYR A 48 7.76 9.27 -2.47
C TYR A 48 8.21 7.82 -2.61
N ALA A 49 8.90 7.49 -3.72
CA ALA A 49 9.47 6.15 -3.88
C ALA A 49 10.42 5.82 -2.71
N ILE A 50 11.33 6.73 -2.35
CA ILE A 50 12.24 6.55 -1.20
C ILE A 50 11.45 6.34 0.10
N ASP A 51 10.42 7.14 0.35
CA ASP A 51 9.61 7.01 1.56
C ASP A 51 8.89 5.65 1.59
N VAL A 52 8.29 5.22 0.47
CA VAL A 52 7.60 3.93 0.37
C VAL A 52 8.55 2.76 0.63
N ILE A 53 9.74 2.76 0.03
CA ILE A 53 10.69 1.66 0.21
C ILE A 53 11.28 1.61 1.62
N GLN A 54 11.45 2.76 2.27
CA GLN A 54 11.90 2.84 3.67
C GLN A 54 10.86 2.32 4.66
N HIS A 55 9.57 2.42 4.32
CA HIS A 55 8.47 1.97 5.16
C HIS A 55 7.82 0.67 4.67
N ARG A 56 8.50 -0.10 3.79
CA ARG A 56 7.98 -1.40 3.34
C ARG A 56 7.83 -2.36 4.52
N ASN A 57 6.94 -3.34 4.37
CA ASN A 57 6.83 -4.40 5.37
C ASN A 57 7.81 -5.54 5.05
N ASP A 58 8.88 -5.65 5.84
CA ASP A 58 9.91 -6.71 5.69
C ASP A 58 9.39 -8.13 5.97
N GLN A 59 8.19 -8.27 6.54
CA GLN A 59 7.57 -9.58 6.78
C GLN A 59 6.72 -10.07 5.61
N ALA A 60 6.44 -9.23 4.62
CA ALA A 60 5.68 -9.62 3.44
C ALA A 60 6.56 -10.44 2.48
N ASP A 61 6.00 -11.49 1.90
CA ASP A 61 6.68 -12.27 0.85
C ASP A 61 6.88 -11.42 -0.40
N HIS A 62 5.88 -10.59 -0.72
CA HIS A 62 5.96 -9.61 -1.79
C HIS A 62 5.33 -8.28 -1.35
N SER A 63 5.93 -7.17 -1.79
CA SER A 63 5.44 -5.83 -1.55
C SER A 63 5.40 -5.04 -2.85
N PHE A 64 4.34 -4.29 -3.05
CA PHE A 64 4.12 -3.50 -4.24
C PHE A 64 3.59 -2.12 -3.88
N TRP A 65 3.93 -1.13 -4.71
CA TRP A 65 3.43 0.23 -4.61
C TRP A 65 2.57 0.56 -5.82
N PHE A 66 1.36 1.04 -5.59
CA PHE A 66 0.53 1.64 -6.61
C PHE A 66 0.88 3.12 -6.70
N ALA A 67 1.47 3.53 -7.81
CA ALA A 67 1.86 4.90 -8.06
C ALA A 67 1.07 5.43 -9.28
N PRO A 68 0.21 6.45 -9.11
CA PRO A 68 -0.54 6.98 -10.23
C PRO A 68 0.39 7.67 -11.24
N GLU A 69 0.13 7.45 -12.54
CA GLU A 69 0.97 7.97 -13.65
C GLU A 69 1.02 9.50 -13.71
N ASP A 70 0.03 10.19 -13.15
CA ASP A 70 -0.07 11.64 -13.17
C ASP A 70 0.76 12.34 -12.07
N GLY A 71 1.43 11.57 -11.20
CA GLY A 71 2.21 12.10 -10.08
C GLY A 71 1.37 12.88 -9.06
N SER A 72 0.04 12.73 -9.09
CA SER A 72 -0.83 13.33 -8.08
C SER A 72 -0.48 12.79 -6.70
N ASN A 73 -0.56 13.67 -5.69
CA ASN A 73 -0.27 13.36 -4.28
C ASN A 73 -1.19 12.29 -3.65
N MET A 74 -1.93 11.53 -4.47
CA MET A 74 -2.89 10.55 -3.98
C MET A 74 -2.21 9.55 -3.06
N GLY A 75 -2.87 9.35 -1.92
CA GLY A 75 -2.42 8.53 -0.82
C GLY A 75 -1.64 7.28 -1.22
N VAL A 76 -0.51 7.09 -0.56
CA VAL A 76 0.41 5.97 -0.79
C VAL A 76 -0.36 4.66 -0.62
N ALA A 77 -0.62 3.96 -1.72
CA ALA A 77 -1.28 2.66 -1.72
C ALA A 77 -0.23 1.55 -1.87
N THR A 78 -0.15 0.65 -0.89
CA THR A 78 0.78 -0.49 -0.91
C THR A 78 0.04 -1.81 -0.77
N LEU A 79 0.38 -2.77 -1.62
CA LEU A 79 -0.08 -4.15 -1.54
C LEU A 79 1.03 -5.00 -0.95
N ASN A 80 0.72 -5.71 0.13
CA ASN A 80 1.59 -6.70 0.74
C ASN A 80 0.93 -8.07 0.58
N VAL A 81 1.70 -9.06 0.13
CA VAL A 81 1.26 -10.44 -0.03
C VAL A 81 2.03 -11.29 0.96
N TYR A 82 1.28 -12.10 1.72
CA TYR A 82 1.81 -13.04 2.70
C TYR A 82 1.32 -14.44 2.37
N LEU A 83 2.07 -15.46 2.77
CA LEU A 83 1.56 -16.80 2.88
C LEU A 83 0.43 -16.82 3.93
N ASP A 84 -0.73 -17.33 3.55
CA ASP A 84 -1.88 -17.42 4.45
C ASP A 84 -1.61 -18.51 5.50
N GLU A 85 -1.44 -18.08 6.75
CA GLU A 85 -1.27 -18.95 7.89
C GLU A 85 -2.63 -19.19 8.58
N PRO A 86 -2.97 -20.45 8.91
CA PRO A 86 -4.20 -20.75 9.63
C PRO A 86 -4.15 -20.15 11.04
N GLY A 87 -5.14 -19.34 11.40
CA GLY A 87 -5.32 -18.86 12.77
C GLY A 87 -5.70 -17.40 12.93
N MET A 88 -5.57 -16.57 11.90
CA MET A 88 -6.06 -15.18 11.91
C MET A 88 -7.32 -15.02 11.05
N THR A 89 -8.29 -14.30 11.56
CA THR A 89 -9.47 -13.85 10.80
C THR A 89 -9.11 -12.65 9.92
N LEU A 90 -9.89 -12.36 8.87
CA LEU A 90 -9.63 -11.17 8.03
C LEU A 90 -9.80 -9.88 8.83
N GLU A 91 -10.73 -9.86 9.79
CA GLU A 91 -10.97 -8.76 10.72
C GLU A 91 -9.75 -8.46 11.60
N GLU A 92 -9.05 -9.51 12.07
CA GLU A 92 -7.79 -9.36 12.80
C GLU A 92 -6.67 -8.84 11.88
N VAL A 93 -6.63 -9.28 10.62
CA VAL A 93 -5.62 -8.83 9.64
C VAL A 93 -5.77 -7.34 9.30
N VAL A 94 -7.00 -6.83 9.19
CA VAL A 94 -7.26 -5.42 8.89
C VAL A 94 -7.24 -4.53 10.13
N ALA A 95 -7.06 -5.08 11.33
CA ALA A 95 -6.84 -4.26 12.51
C ALA A 95 -5.55 -3.42 12.32
N PRO A 96 -5.59 -2.11 12.64
CA PRO A 96 -4.39 -1.29 12.52
C PRO A 96 -3.34 -1.77 13.54
N PRO A 97 -2.04 -1.75 13.19
CA PRO A 97 -0.97 -2.09 14.12
C PRO A 97 -0.67 -0.98 15.15
N TYR A 98 -1.50 0.06 15.20
CA TYR A 98 -1.33 1.27 16.00
C TYR A 98 -2.63 1.65 16.72
N GLU A 99 -2.53 2.57 17.68
CA GLU A 99 -3.69 3.09 18.39
C GLU A 99 -4.46 4.10 17.53
N SER A 100 -5.64 3.71 17.05
CA SER A 100 -6.48 4.61 16.26
C SER A 100 -7.16 5.67 17.11
N LEU A 101 -7.21 6.90 16.61
CA LEU A 101 -7.95 8.02 17.18
C LEU A 101 -9.47 7.90 16.97
N SER A 102 -9.88 7.14 15.95
CA SER A 102 -11.28 6.86 15.65
C SER A 102 -11.62 5.42 16.00
N ARG A 103 -12.90 5.15 16.26
CA ARG A 103 -13.37 3.75 16.26
C ARG A 103 -13.13 3.15 14.88
N GLN A 104 -12.53 1.97 14.84
CA GLN A 104 -12.39 1.18 13.63
C GLN A 104 -13.76 0.94 13.01
N GLN A 105 -13.92 1.34 11.76
CA GLN A 105 -15.07 0.99 10.94
C GLN A 105 -14.68 -0.22 10.11
N LEU A 106 -15.54 -1.24 10.12
CA LEU A 106 -15.32 -2.49 9.40
C LEU A 106 -16.46 -2.68 8.41
N ASP A 107 -16.10 -2.96 7.16
CA ASP A 107 -17.02 -3.30 6.09
C ASP A 107 -16.56 -4.58 5.39
N SER A 108 -17.50 -5.29 4.79
CA SER A 108 -17.24 -6.48 3.98
C SER A 108 -17.74 -6.27 2.56
N VAL A 109 -16.93 -6.65 1.59
CA VAL A 109 -17.23 -6.57 0.16
C VAL A 109 -17.12 -7.96 -0.44
N ALA A 110 -18.19 -8.39 -1.12
CA ALA A 110 -18.17 -9.64 -1.86
C ALA A 110 -17.22 -9.53 -3.05
N SER A 111 -16.36 -10.53 -3.22
CA SER A 111 -15.30 -10.53 -4.22
C SER A 111 -15.37 -11.76 -5.10
N GLU A 112 -15.18 -11.61 -6.40
CA GLU A 112 -15.10 -12.76 -7.31
C GLU A 112 -13.77 -13.50 -7.15
N THR A 113 -12.69 -12.76 -6.91
CA THR A 113 -11.33 -13.29 -6.77
C THR A 113 -11.05 -13.86 -5.38
N PHE A 114 -11.48 -13.15 -4.32
CA PHE A 114 -11.16 -13.48 -2.93
C PHE A 114 -12.35 -14.10 -2.18
N GLY A 115 -13.54 -14.14 -2.78
CA GLY A 115 -14.79 -14.48 -2.11
C GLY A 115 -15.30 -13.36 -1.20
N GLU A 116 -14.46 -12.91 -0.29
CA GLU A 116 -14.71 -11.79 0.63
C GLU A 116 -13.44 -10.95 0.80
N ILE A 117 -13.63 -9.63 0.78
CA ILE A 117 -12.66 -8.64 1.19
C ILE A 117 -13.20 -7.96 2.45
N ILE A 118 -12.42 -7.97 3.53
CA ILE A 118 -12.72 -7.13 4.69
C ILE A 118 -11.94 -5.83 4.53
N GLN A 119 -12.61 -4.73 4.83
CA GLN A 119 -12.05 -3.39 4.87
C GLN A 119 -12.10 -2.84 6.29
N SER A 120 -11.04 -2.14 6.69
CA SER A 120 -11.08 -1.24 7.83
C SER A 120 -10.78 0.20 7.43
N PHE A 121 -11.47 1.13 8.08
CA PHE A 121 -11.13 2.55 8.06
C PHE A 121 -10.77 3.00 9.47
N THR A 122 -9.61 3.62 9.61
CA THR A 122 -9.07 4.13 10.88
C THR A 122 -8.37 5.46 10.67
N THR A 123 -8.11 6.18 11.76
CA THR A 123 -7.32 7.42 11.74
C THR A 123 -6.26 7.39 12.82
N PHE A 124 -5.13 8.06 12.59
CA PHE A 124 -4.03 8.17 13.56
C PHE A 124 -3.35 9.53 13.50
N SER A 125 -2.50 9.83 14.49
CA SER A 125 -1.67 11.04 14.54
C SER A 125 -0.29 10.74 13.98
N THR A 126 0.27 11.62 13.14
CA THR A 126 1.64 11.46 12.61
C THR A 126 2.71 11.37 13.68
N GLU A 127 2.48 11.95 14.87
CA GLU A 127 3.40 11.85 16.02
C GLU A 127 3.63 10.40 16.49
N GLN A 128 2.68 9.50 16.22
CA GLN A 128 2.80 8.08 16.58
C GLN A 128 3.82 7.36 15.68
N ILE A 129 4.14 7.91 14.51
CA ILE A 129 5.05 7.32 13.52
C ILE A 129 6.42 8.00 13.55
N VAL A 130 6.48 9.33 13.69
CA VAL A 130 7.74 10.10 13.73
C VAL A 130 7.88 10.83 15.07
N PRO A 131 8.63 10.28 16.04
CA PRO A 131 8.81 10.91 17.34
C PRO A 131 9.51 12.27 17.22
N GLY A 132 8.85 13.34 17.68
CA GLY A 132 9.41 14.69 17.73
C GLY A 132 8.98 15.65 16.62
N GLU A 133 8.15 15.20 15.67
CA GLU A 133 7.41 16.13 14.81
C GLU A 133 6.30 16.82 15.62
N PRO A 134 6.08 18.14 15.45
CA PRO A 134 4.98 18.82 16.11
C PRO A 134 3.64 18.28 15.61
N ALA A 135 2.79 17.74 16.50
CA ALA A 135 1.41 17.33 16.21
C ALA A 135 0.73 18.33 15.30
N ARG A 136 0.26 17.87 14.12
CA ARG A 136 -0.74 18.66 13.38
C ARG A 136 -1.59 17.96 12.34
N SER A 137 -1.33 16.72 11.94
CA SER A 137 -2.18 16.05 10.95
C SER A 137 -2.74 14.73 11.45
N VAL A 138 -4.07 14.64 11.41
CA VAL A 138 -4.78 13.36 11.42
C VAL A 138 -4.61 12.76 10.03
N VAL A 139 -4.19 11.50 9.98
CA VAL A 139 -4.06 10.73 8.75
C VAL A 139 -5.11 9.63 8.78
N GLY A 140 -5.86 9.49 7.69
CA GLY A 140 -6.73 8.35 7.47
C GLY A 140 -5.95 7.17 6.94
N HIS A 141 -6.41 5.97 7.28
CA HIS A 141 -5.88 4.71 6.80
C HIS A 141 -7.03 3.79 6.42
N ILE A 142 -7.03 3.36 5.16
CA ILE A 142 -7.83 2.22 4.69
C ILE A 142 -6.93 1.01 4.61
N ARG A 143 -7.37 -0.10 5.21
CA ARG A 143 -6.73 -1.40 5.08
C ARG A 143 -7.73 -2.42 4.59
N MET A 144 -7.46 -3.05 3.46
CA MET A 144 -8.28 -4.12 2.88
C MET A 144 -7.51 -5.42 2.93
N ALA A 145 -8.18 -6.52 3.26
CA ALA A 145 -7.59 -7.85 3.22
C ALA A 145 -8.51 -8.85 2.53
N GLY A 146 -7.93 -9.66 1.66
CA GLY A 146 -8.61 -10.76 0.96
C GLY A 146 -7.72 -12.01 0.94
N ARG A 147 -8.35 -13.19 0.89
CA ARG A 147 -7.67 -14.48 0.77
C ARG A 147 -7.93 -15.11 -0.58
N ALA A 148 -6.88 -15.60 -1.21
CA ALA A 148 -7.05 -16.38 -2.43
C ALA A 148 -5.91 -17.39 -2.60
N GLY A 149 -6.28 -18.64 -2.88
CA GLY A 149 -5.35 -19.75 -2.94
C GLY A 149 -4.63 -19.96 -1.59
N ARG A 150 -3.33 -19.69 -1.56
CA ARG A 150 -2.49 -19.72 -0.34
C ARG A 150 -2.01 -18.33 0.07
N GLY A 151 -2.50 -17.28 -0.57
CA GLY A 151 -2.08 -15.91 -0.33
C GLY A 151 -3.08 -15.15 0.52
N LEU A 152 -2.55 -14.34 1.44
CA LEU A 152 -3.23 -13.26 2.12
C LEU A 152 -2.77 -11.95 1.50
N PHE A 153 -3.69 -11.21 0.91
CA PHE A 153 -3.42 -9.96 0.21
C PHE A 153 -3.89 -8.81 1.09
N VAL A 154 -2.99 -7.89 1.42
CA VAL A 154 -3.27 -6.75 2.30
C VAL A 154 -2.93 -5.46 1.59
N LEU A 155 -3.96 -4.71 1.22
CA LEU A 155 -3.85 -3.41 0.58
C LEU A 155 -4.02 -2.31 1.63
N ASN A 156 -3.06 -1.38 1.71
CA ASN A 156 -3.11 -0.23 2.60
C ASN A 156 -3.12 1.04 1.77
N ALA A 157 -3.93 2.03 2.15
CA ALA A 157 -3.85 3.39 1.61
C ALA A 157 -3.90 4.42 2.74
N PHE A 158 -3.10 5.47 2.63
CA PHE A 158 -2.97 6.51 3.64
C PHE A 158 -3.14 7.89 3.03
N ASP A 159 -3.99 8.74 3.60
CA ASP A 159 -4.10 10.13 3.16
C ASP A 159 -4.41 11.06 4.35
N SER A 160 -3.87 12.28 4.29
CA SER A 160 -4.21 13.34 5.24
C SER A 160 -5.61 13.94 4.99
N ASP A 161 -6.14 13.79 3.77
CA ASP A 161 -7.52 14.12 3.42
C ASP A 161 -8.39 12.85 3.44
N THR A 162 -9.18 12.71 4.50
CA THR A 162 -10.08 11.57 4.68
C THR A 162 -11.20 11.51 3.65
N VAL A 163 -11.54 12.63 2.99
CA VAL A 163 -12.52 12.65 1.91
C VAL A 163 -11.94 12.00 0.66
N THR A 164 -10.71 12.39 0.29
CA THR A 164 -9.97 11.73 -0.80
C THR A 164 -9.84 10.24 -0.54
N LEU A 165 -9.47 9.86 0.69
CA LEU A 165 -9.35 8.45 1.07
C LEU A 165 -10.68 7.69 0.97
N ALA A 166 -11.81 8.30 1.35
CA ALA A 166 -13.12 7.68 1.18
C ALA A 166 -13.47 7.41 -0.29
N PHE A 167 -13.05 8.28 -1.21
CA PHE A 167 -13.22 8.06 -2.65
C PHE A 167 -12.28 6.99 -3.22
N MET A 168 -11.24 6.59 -2.49
CA MET A 168 -10.32 5.52 -2.91
C MET A 168 -10.89 4.12 -2.64
N VAL A 169 -11.96 3.97 -1.85
CA VAL A 169 -12.51 2.65 -1.49
C VAL A 169 -12.86 1.81 -2.72
N ASP A 170 -13.73 2.31 -3.60
CA ASP A 170 -14.16 1.55 -4.79
C ASP A 170 -12.97 1.25 -5.73
N PRO A 171 -12.08 2.22 -6.07
CA PRO A 171 -10.86 1.94 -6.83
C PRO A 171 -9.94 0.91 -6.17
N MET A 172 -9.81 0.89 -4.84
CA MET A 172 -8.98 -0.08 -4.13
C MET A 172 -9.56 -1.49 -4.21
N VAL A 173 -10.89 -1.64 -4.19
CA VAL A 173 -11.55 -2.92 -4.44
C VAL A 173 -11.29 -3.37 -5.88
N GLU A 174 -11.49 -2.48 -6.86
CA GLU A 174 -11.20 -2.78 -8.27
C GLU A 174 -9.74 -3.20 -8.49
N LEU A 175 -8.82 -2.53 -7.81
CA LEU A 175 -7.39 -2.83 -7.87
C LEU A 175 -7.03 -4.16 -7.22
N LEU A 176 -7.74 -4.58 -6.17
CA LEU A 176 -7.62 -5.95 -5.65
C LEU A 176 -8.18 -6.96 -6.65
N GLU A 177 -9.35 -6.69 -7.25
CA GLU A 177 -9.99 -7.57 -8.24
C GLU A 177 -9.17 -7.70 -9.54
N SER A 178 -8.32 -6.72 -9.87
CA SER A 178 -7.43 -6.82 -11.03
C SER A 178 -6.31 -7.85 -10.83
N ILE A 179 -6.04 -8.29 -9.59
CA ILE A 179 -5.01 -9.27 -9.27
C ILE A 179 -5.40 -10.63 -9.86
N THR A 180 -4.79 -10.97 -10.99
CA THR A 180 -4.99 -12.29 -11.59
C THR A 180 -4.08 -13.31 -10.93
N ILE A 181 -4.66 -14.33 -10.30
CA ILE A 181 -3.93 -15.37 -9.58
C ILE A 181 -3.74 -16.59 -10.51
N THR A 182 -2.51 -16.81 -10.96
CA THR A 182 -2.20 -17.90 -11.91
C THR A 182 -1.76 -19.17 -11.18
N SER A 183 -2.43 -20.29 -11.45
CA SER A 183 -2.15 -21.62 -10.86
C SER A 183 -0.88 -22.26 -11.38
#